data_AF-A0A3D2IPK1-F1
#
_entry.id   AF-A0A3D2IPK1-F1
#
_cell.length_a   1.000
_cell.length_b   1.000
_cell.length_c   1.000
_cell.angle_alpha   90.00
_cell.angle_beta   90.00
_cell.angle_gamma   90.00
#
_symmetry.space_group_name_H-M   'P 1'
#
loop_
_entity.id
_entity.type
_entity.pdbx_description
1 polymer ?
#
loop_
_entity_poly.entity_id
_entity_poly.type
_entity_poly.pdbx_seq_one_letter_code
_entity_poly.pdbx_strand_id
1 'polypeptide(L)' 'MYVGPTFVKAGVIQNVVYTEIPESAKEVIKEVPLFKGLFIFVSKYPEAEKEIRNQEGYTWSAYKAALDYMSKLKGGK' A
#
# COMPACT_ATOMS: atom_id res chain seq x y z
N MET A 1 1.91 10.19 0.37
CA MET A 1 0.78 9.73 -0.47
C MET A 1 0.71 8.23 -0.42
N TYR A 2 -0.49 7.69 -0.35
CA TYR A 2 -0.73 6.26 -0.44
C TYR A 2 -1.09 5.86 -1.87
N VAL A 3 -0.35 4.91 -2.46
CA VAL A 3 -0.55 4.43 -3.86
C VAL A 3 -1.01 2.98 -3.94
N GLY A 4 -1.38 2.39 -2.80
CA GLY A 4 -1.93 1.05 -2.73
C GLY A 4 -3.44 0.99 -2.95
N PRO A 5 -4.02 -0.23 -2.93
CA PRO A 5 -5.47 -0.41 -2.95
C PRO A 5 -6.11 0.11 -1.65
N THR A 6 -7.30 0.71 -1.73
CA THR A 6 -8.00 1.21 -0.54
C THR A 6 -8.20 0.12 0.51
N PHE A 7 -7.70 0.35 1.72
CA PHE A 7 -7.77 -0.58 2.83
C PHE A 7 -8.38 0.08 4.07
N VAL A 8 -9.70 -0.03 4.17
CA VAL A 8 -10.50 0.59 5.23
C VAL A 8 -10.05 0.15 6.64
N LYS A 9 -9.73 -1.14 6.83
CA LYS A 9 -9.26 -1.63 8.15
C LYS A 9 -7.93 -1.02 8.58
N ALA A 10 -7.07 -0.65 7.63
CA ALA A 10 -5.79 0.02 7.91
C ALA A 10 -5.91 1.56 7.86
N GLY A 11 -7.11 2.11 7.65
CA GLY A 11 -7.33 3.56 7.57
C GLY A 11 -6.68 4.23 6.36
N VAL A 12 -6.38 3.48 5.29
CA VAL A 12 -5.74 4.02 4.09
C VAL A 12 -6.66 3.99 2.88
N ILE A 13 -6.68 5.09 2.14
CA ILE A 13 -7.47 5.30 0.94
C ILE A 13 -6.52 5.60 -0.21
N GLN A 14 -6.76 4.95 -1.35
CA GLN A 14 -5.96 5.15 -2.55
C GLN A 14 -5.89 6.62 -2.95
N ASN A 15 -4.71 7.06 -3.37
CA ASN A 15 -4.41 8.42 -3.84
C ASN A 15 -4.60 9.54 -2.79
N VAL A 16 -4.69 9.20 -1.51
CA VAL A 16 -4.74 10.20 -0.43
C VAL A 16 -3.34 10.54 0.08
N VAL A 17 -3.11 11.82 0.34
CA VAL A 17 -1.89 12.31 0.98
C VAL A 17 -2.10 12.33 2.49
N TYR A 18 -1.21 11.67 3.20
CA TYR A 18 -1.18 11.64 4.65
C TYR A 18 0.04 12.42 5.13
N THR A 19 -0.13 13.20 6.21
CA THR A 19 0.98 13.87 6.91
C THR A 19 1.87 12.84 7.60
N GLU A 20 1.26 11.78 8.12
CA GLU A 20 1.93 10.67 8.79
C GLU A 20 1.24 9.34 8.42
N ILE A 21 1.96 8.23 8.54
CA ILE A 21 1.37 6.90 8.32
C ILE A 21 0.31 6.65 9.41
N PRO A 22 -0.96 6.33 9.06
CA PRO A 22 -2.00 6.02 10.03
C PRO A 22 -1.59 4.90 10.99
N GLU A 23 -2.00 4.96 12.26
CA GLU A 23 -1.61 3.96 13.26
C GLU A 23 -2.03 2.53 12.89
N SER A 24 -3.26 2.35 12.40
CA SER A 24 -3.75 1.05 11.92
C SER A 24 -2.92 0.52 10.74
N ALA A 25 -2.38 1.40 9.90
CA ALA A 25 -1.46 1.00 8.84
C ALA A 25 -0.08 0.62 9.39
N LYS A 26 0.40 1.27 10.47
CA LYS A 26 1.66 0.89 11.14
C LYS A 26 1.57 -0.54 11.69
N GLU A 27 0.42 -0.96 12.22
CA GLU A 27 0.20 -2.34 12.67
C GLU A 27 0.28 -3.34 11.51
N VAL A 28 -0.40 -3.06 10.40
CA VAL A 28 -0.32 -3.88 9.18
C VAL A 28 1.11 -3.93 8.64
N ILE A 29 1.88 -2.85 8.73
CA ILE A 29 3.29 -2.82 8.32
C ILE A 29 4.15 -3.74 9.19
N LYS A 30 3.81 -3.95 10.48
CA LYS A 30 4.55 -4.92 11.31
C LYS A 30 4.35 -6.35 10.82
N GLU A 31 3.14 -6.68 10.37
CA GLU A 31 2.81 -8.00 9.80
C GLU A 31 3.34 -8.18 8.37
N VAL A 32 3.23 -7.12 7.56
CA VAL A 32 3.63 -7.08 6.16
C VAL A 32 4.53 -5.86 5.92
N PRO A 33 5.85 -5.96 6.18
CA PRO A 33 6.79 -4.83 6.06
C PRO A 33 6.79 -4.15 4.68
N LEU A 34 6.52 -4.93 3.62
CA LEU A 34 6.40 -4.43 2.25
C LEU A 34 5.28 -3.39 2.09
N PHE A 35 4.24 -3.41 2.94
CA PHE A 35 3.13 -2.46 2.89
C PHE A 35 3.60 -1.00 3.07
N LYS A 36 4.74 -0.79 3.76
CA LYS A 36 5.35 0.53 3.91
C LYS A 36 5.73 1.15 2.56
N GLY A 37 6.07 0.33 1.56
CA GLY A 37 6.43 0.75 0.21
C GLY A 37 5.30 1.46 -0.55
N LEU A 38 4.06 1.37 -0.06
CA LEU A 38 2.90 2.06 -0.63
C LEU A 38 2.75 3.50 -0.14
N PHE A 39 3.53 3.89 0.88
CA PHE A 39 3.62 5.27 1.36
C PHE A 39 4.81 5.95 0.74
N ILE A 40 4.54 6.76 -0.29
CA ILE A 40 5.57 7.46 -1.05
C ILE A 40 5.49 8.97 -0.84
N PHE A 41 6.61 9.66 -1.08
CA PHE A 41 6.56 11.10 -1.30
C PHE A 41 5.79 11.42 -2.58
N VAL A 42 5.03 12.51 -2.58
CA VAL A 42 4.22 12.93 -3.75
C VAL A 42 5.09 13.10 -4.99
N SER A 43 6.34 13.57 -4.84
CA SER A 43 7.30 13.70 -5.94
C SER A 43 7.63 12.38 -6.65
N LYS A 44 7.46 11.24 -5.98
CA LYS A 44 7.73 9.90 -6.54
C LYS A 44 6.49 9.24 -7.15
N TYR A 45 5.34 9.93 -7.13
CA TYR A 45 4.10 9.38 -7.68
C TYR A 45 4.23 8.95 -9.16
N PRO A 46 4.86 9.73 -10.06
CA PRO A 46 5.01 9.30 -11.45
C PRO A 46 5.78 7.99 -11.62
N GLU A 47 6.84 7.80 -10.83
CA GLU A 47 7.65 6.57 -10.84
C GLU A 47 6.86 5.39 -10.28
N ALA A 48 6.17 5.59 -9.15
CA ALA A 48 5.34 4.58 -8.52
C ALA A 48 4.17 4.14 -9.41
N GLU A 49 3.52 5.08 -10.10
CA GLU A 49 2.45 4.76 -11.05
C GLU A 49 2.99 3.95 -12.24
N LYS A 50 4.18 4.31 -12.75
CA LYS A 50 4.84 3.55 -13.82
C LYS A 50 5.17 2.12 -13.37
N GLU A 51 5.75 1.94 -12.18
CA GLU A 51 6.04 0.63 -11.59
C GLU A 51 4.77 -0.23 -11.46
N ILE A 52 3.68 0.34 -10.92
CA ILE A 52 2.41 -0.38 -10.77
C ILE A 52 1.82 -0.75 -12.14
N ARG A 53 1.84 0.18 -13.10
CA ARG A 53 1.30 -0.04 -14.46
C ARG A 53 2.09 -1.11 -15.22
N ASN A 54 3.41 -1.06 -15.14
CA ASN A 54 4.31 -2.02 -15.79
C ASN A 54 4.45 -3.33 -15.02
N GLN A 55 3.86 -3.41 -13.82
CA GLN A 55 3.95 -4.56 -12.94
C GLN A 55 5.40 -4.94 -12.58
N GLU A 56 6.23 -3.92 -12.34
CA GLU A 56 7.65 -4.06 -12.07
C GLU A 56 8.08 -3.18 -10.89
N GLY A 57 9.26 -3.46 -10.34
CA GLY A 57 9.85 -2.64 -9.28
C GLY A 57 9.26 -2.88 -7.88
N TYR A 58 9.68 -2.02 -6.96
CA TYR A 58 9.42 -2.21 -5.53
C TYR A 58 7.98 -1.84 -5.15
N THR A 59 7.44 -0.76 -5.71
CA THR A 59 6.07 -0.29 -5.44
C THR A 59 5.06 -1.34 -5.89
N TRP A 60 5.27 -1.96 -7.06
CA TRP A 60 4.42 -3.06 -7.51
C TRP A 60 4.48 -4.28 -6.59
N SER A 61 5.67 -4.63 -6.12
CA SER A 61 5.84 -5.75 -5.19
C SER A 61 5.10 -5.49 -3.87
N ALA A 62 5.17 -4.27 -3.34
CA ALA A 62 4.39 -3.83 -2.20
C ALA A 62 2.88 -3.85 -2.48
N TYR A 63 2.47 -3.45 -3.68
CA TYR A 63 1.07 -3.45 -4.11
C TYR A 63 0.48 -4.86 -4.15
N LYS A 64 1.23 -5.83 -4.69
CA LYS A 64 0.81 -7.25 -4.67
C LYS A 64 0.73 -7.81 -3.25
N ALA A 65 1.72 -7.52 -2.40
CA ALA A 65 1.68 -7.97 -1.00
C ALA A 65 0.44 -7.44 -0.27
N ALA A 66 0.07 -6.18 -0.52
CA ALA A 66 -1.15 -5.57 0.01
C ALA A 66 -2.42 -6.25 -0.50
N LEU A 67 -2.51 -6.54 -1.80
CA LEU A 67 -3.65 -7.27 -2.37
C LEU A 67 -3.79 -8.68 -1.79
N ASP A 68 -2.70 -9.43 -1.70
CA ASP A 68 -2.68 -10.78 -1.13
C ASP A 68 -3.12 -10.78 0.35
N TYR A 69 -2.60 -9.86 1.14
CA TYR A 69 -2.99 -9.68 2.54
C TYR A 69 -4.48 -9.36 2.67
N MET A 70 -5.01 -8.42 1.87
CA MET A 70 -6.43 -8.09 1.87
C MET A 70 -7.31 -9.26 1.42
N SER A 71 -6.85 -10.05 0.46
CA SER A 71 -7.53 -11.27 -0.01
C SER A 71 -7.65 -12.29 1.13
N LYS A 72 -6.56 -12.55 1.85
CA LYS A 72 -6.54 -13.46 3.01
C LYS A 72 -7.50 -13.01 4.12
N LEU A 73 -7.60 -11.70 4.37
CA LEU A 73 -8.55 -11.14 5.34
C LEU A 73 -10.03 -11.27 4.92
N LYS A 74 -10.32 -11.37 3.61
CA LYS A 74 -11.68 -11.60 3.09
C LYS A 74 -12.01 -13.09 2.97
N GLY A 75 -10.99 -13.94 2.79
CA GLY A 75 -11.09 -15.38 2.59
C GLY A 75 -11.14 -16.22 3.86
N GLY A 76 -11.32 -15.61 5.05
CA GLY A 76 -11.60 -16.34 6.28
C GLY A 76 -12.97 -17.02 6.23
N LYS A 77 -12.99 -18.25 5.73
CA LYS A 77 -14.02 -19.26 6.00
C LYS A 77 -13.39 -20.37 6.84
#